data_AF-A0A7S9CTG7-F1
#
_entry.id   AF-A0A7S9CTG7-F1
#
_cell.length_a   1.000
_cell.length_b   1.000
_cell.length_c   1.000
_cell.angle_alpha   90.00
_cell.angle_beta   90.00
_cell.angle_gamma   90.00
#
_symmetry.space_group_name_H-M   'P 1'
#
loop_
_entity.id
_entity.type
_entity.pdbx_description
1 polymer ?
#
loop_
_entity_poly.entity_id
_entity_poly.type
_entity_poly.pdbx_seq_one_letter_code
_entity_poly.pdbx_strand_id
1 'polypeptide(L)'
;MINAAADYVAVCSDEGSDPHALIVTDLVALIGHVQTSLRLIEAAIAREALLTEQDTESSILILDDITPRYIAAFTALKTCGAGLGVALDSLRESEAPARVLN
;
A
#
# COMPACT_ATOMS: atom_id res chain seq x y z
N MET A 1 54.52 24.59 2.66
CA MET A 1 53.19 24.99 3.14
C MET A 1 52.18 24.42 2.17
N ILE A 2 51.51 23.31 2.53
CA ILE A 2 50.55 22.65 1.66
C ILE A 2 49.15 23.11 2.09
N ASN A 3 48.45 23.80 1.20
CA ASN A 3 47.07 24.21 1.43
C ASN A 3 46.17 23.02 1.12
N ALA A 4 45.67 22.36 2.16
CA ALA A 4 44.59 21.40 2.02
C ALA A 4 43.28 22.18 1.86
N ALA A 5 42.81 22.27 0.62
CA ALA A 5 41.42 22.62 0.35
C ALA A 5 40.57 21.51 0.97
N ALA A 6 39.91 21.83 2.07
CA ALA A 6 38.82 21.02 2.58
C ALA A 6 37.74 21.05 1.49
N ASP A 7 37.71 19.98 0.72
CA ASP A 7 36.58 19.57 -0.10
C ASP A 7 35.42 19.35 0.85
N TYR A 8 34.74 20.45 1.19
CA TYR A 8 33.43 20.37 1.82
C TYR A 8 32.53 19.81 0.73
N VAL A 9 32.40 18.49 0.71
CA VAL A 9 31.30 17.86 0.00
C VAL A 9 30.06 18.39 0.72
N ALA A 10 29.49 19.44 0.14
CA ALA A 10 28.15 19.90 0.44
C ALA A 10 27.25 18.70 0.13
N VAL A 11 27.01 17.87 1.14
CA VAL A 11 25.79 17.10 1.19
C VAL A 11 24.72 18.17 1.16
N CYS A 12 24.13 18.39 -0.01
CA CYS A 12 22.82 18.99 -0.13
C CYS A 12 21.89 18.08 0.66
N SER A 13 21.86 18.25 1.98
CA SER A 13 20.71 17.89 2.78
C SER A 13 19.58 18.67 2.13
N ASP A 14 18.70 17.95 1.44
CA ASP A 14 17.42 18.45 0.96
C ASP A 14 16.71 19.08 2.16
N GLU A 15 16.93 20.38 2.37
CA GLU A 15 16.60 21.14 3.58
C GLU A 15 15.10 21.45 3.68
N GLY A 16 14.26 20.81 2.85
CA GLY A 16 12.86 21.15 2.67
C GLY A 16 11.86 20.02 2.92
N SER A 17 12.31 18.77 3.02
CA SER A 17 11.37 17.66 3.15
C SER A 17 11.26 17.19 4.60
N ASP A 18 10.15 17.55 5.25
CA ASP A 18 9.79 16.99 6.55
C ASP A 18 9.73 15.45 6.46
N PRO A 19 10.60 14.71 7.18
CA PRO A 19 10.64 13.25 7.12
C PRO A 19 9.31 12.63 7.57
N HIS A 20 8.55 13.30 8.44
CA HIS A 20 7.21 12.84 8.82
C HIS A 20 6.24 12.96 7.64
N ALA A 21 6.20 14.10 6.97
CA ALA A 21 5.41 14.29 5.75
C ALA A 21 5.76 13.29 4.64
N LEU A 22 7.03 12.91 4.49
CA LEU A 22 7.45 11.85 3.56
C LEU A 22 6.85 10.49 3.92
N ILE A 23 6.96 10.09 5.19
CA ILE A 23 6.43 8.80 5.68
C ILE A 23 4.90 8.76 5.52
N VAL A 24 4.20 9.85 5.85
CA VAL A 24 2.75 9.97 5.68
C VAL A 24 2.37 9.85 4.20
N THR A 25 3.10 10.52 3.30
CA THR A 25 2.83 10.47 1.86
C THR A 25 3.06 9.08 1.29
N ASP A 26 4.14 8.42 1.70
CA ASP A 26 4.46 7.04 1.30
C ASP A 26 3.39 6.05 1.76
N LEU A 27 2.96 6.13 3.03
CA LEU A 27 1.89 5.28 3.56
C LEU A 27 0.56 5.49 2.83
N VAL A 28 0.19 6.72 2.50
CA VAL A 28 -1.01 7.02 1.71
C VAL A 28 -0.93 6.41 0.32
N ALA A 29 0.23 6.55 -0.35
CA ALA A 29 0.46 5.94 -1.66
C ALA A 29 0.39 4.40 -1.59
N LEU A 30 0.97 3.79 -0.57
CA LEU A 30 0.95 2.34 -0.37
C LEU A 30 -0.47 1.82 -0.10
N ILE A 31 -1.28 2.53 0.70
CA ILE A 31 -2.70 2.22 0.90
C ILE A 31 -3.45 2.25 -0.45
N GLY A 32 -3.22 3.29 -1.26
CA GLY A 32 -3.81 3.39 -2.60
C GLY A 32 -3.40 2.23 -3.52
N HIS A 33 -2.16 1.78 -3.43
CA HIS A 33 -1.67 0.62 -4.17
C HIS A 33 -2.34 -0.69 -3.70
N VAL A 34 -2.47 -0.91 -2.39
CA VAL A 34 -3.18 -2.07 -1.84
C VAL A 34 -4.65 -2.10 -2.29
N GLN A 35 -5.33 -0.94 -2.29
CA GLN A 35 -6.70 -0.82 -2.79
C GLN A 35 -6.80 -1.14 -4.29
N THR A 36 -5.81 -0.74 -5.08
CA THR A 36 -5.73 -1.06 -6.51
C THR A 36 -5.58 -2.57 -6.71
N SER A 37 -4.70 -3.22 -5.95
CA SER A 37 -4.52 -4.67 -5.99
C SER A 37 -5.79 -5.45 -5.59
N LEU A 38 -6.55 -4.97 -4.60
CA LEU A 38 -7.85 -5.56 -4.24
C LEU A 38 -8.83 -5.51 -5.41
N ARG A 39 -8.94 -4.38 -6.11
CA ARG A 39 -9.81 -4.24 -7.29
C ARG A 39 -9.38 -5.16 -8.43
N LEU A 40 -8.08 -5.36 -8.64
CA LEU A 40 -7.57 -6.29 -9.64
C LEU A 40 -7.96 -7.74 -9.30
N ILE A 41 -7.90 -8.11 -8.01
CA ILE A 41 -8.37 -9.43 -7.55
C ILE A 41 -9.88 -9.57 -7.75
N GLU A 42 -10.68 -8.58 -7.36
CA GLU A 42 -12.14 -8.60 -7.58
C GLU A 42 -12.50 -8.75 -9.06
N ALA A 43 -11.80 -8.02 -9.94
CA ALA A 43 -11.97 -8.13 -11.38
C ALA A 43 -11.55 -9.51 -11.92
N ALA A 44 -10.48 -10.10 -11.38
CA ALA A 44 -10.06 -11.46 -11.74
C ALA A 44 -11.12 -12.50 -11.36
N ILE A 45 -11.64 -12.43 -10.12
CA ILE A 45 -12.73 -13.30 -9.64
C ILE A 45 -13.96 -13.16 -10.53
N ALA A 46 -14.40 -11.93 -10.82
CA ALA A 46 -15.58 -11.69 -11.65
C ALA A 46 -15.42 -12.25 -13.08
N ARG A 47 -14.23 -12.12 -13.67
CA ARG A 47 -13.92 -12.69 -14.99
C ARG A 47 -13.93 -14.21 -14.98
N GLU A 48 -13.35 -14.84 -13.97
CA GLU A 48 -13.31 -16.30 -13.86
C GLU A 48 -14.69 -16.89 -13.58
N ALA A 49 -15.51 -16.22 -12.76
CA ALA A 49 -16.91 -16.58 -12.56
C ALA A 49 -17.68 -16.57 -13.90
N LEU A 50 -17.56 -15.50 -14.69
CA LEU A 50 -18.22 -15.39 -15.99
C LEU A 50 -17.78 -16.50 -16.97
N LEU A 51 -16.48 -16.80 -17.01
CA LEU A 51 -15.96 -17.89 -17.85
C LEU A 51 -16.53 -19.24 -17.42
N THR A 52 -16.70 -19.46 -16.12
CA THR A 52 -17.27 -20.71 -15.62
C THR A 52 -18.73 -20.84 -15.99
N GLU A 53 -19.55 -19.79 -15.85
CA GLU A 53 -20.96 -19.79 -16.29
C GLU A 53 -21.10 -20.13 -17.79
N GLN A 54 -20.20 -19.65 -18.65
CA GLN A 54 -20.18 -20.01 -20.08
C GLN A 54 -19.77 -21.48 -20.32
N ASP A 55 -18.83 -22.01 -19.54
CA ASP A 55 -18.34 -23.39 -19.68
C ASP A 55 -19.33 -24.42 -19.10
N THR A 56 -20.20 -24.01 -18.17
CA THR A 56 -21.21 -24.86 -17.53
C THR A 56 -22.32 -25.31 -18.49
N GLU A 57 -22.50 -24.63 -19.65
CA GLU A 57 -23.35 -25.15 -20.74
C GLU A 57 -22.76 -26.41 -21.40
N SER A 58 -21.49 -26.75 -21.13
CA SER A 58 -20.79 -27.88 -21.75
C SER A 58 -20.01 -28.81 -20.79
N SER A 59 -19.76 -28.44 -19.53
CA SER A 59 -19.14 -29.34 -18.55
C SER A 59 -19.37 -28.90 -17.10
N ILE A 60 -19.66 -29.86 -16.21
CA ILE A 60 -19.85 -29.66 -14.76
C ILE A 60 -18.48 -29.37 -14.14
N LEU A 61 -18.09 -28.10 -14.07
CA LEU A 61 -16.88 -27.66 -13.37
C LEU A 61 -17.17 -27.40 -11.89
N ILE A 62 -16.39 -28.01 -11.01
CA ILE A 62 -16.46 -27.81 -9.56
C ILE A 62 -15.91 -26.41 -9.26
N LEU A 63 -16.81 -25.45 -9.07
CA LEU A 63 -16.58 -24.02 -8.83
C LEU A 63 -15.77 -23.71 -7.54
N ASP A 64 -15.56 -24.71 -6.69
CA ASP A 64 -15.02 -24.52 -5.34
C ASP A 64 -13.49 -24.36 -5.28
N ASP A 65 -12.75 -24.71 -6.34
CA ASP A 65 -11.28 -24.83 -6.27
C ASP A 65 -10.51 -23.57 -6.72
N ILE A 66 -11.16 -22.64 -7.44
CA ILE A 66 -10.51 -21.41 -7.96
C ILE A 66 -10.67 -20.21 -7.02
N THR A 67 -11.86 -20.09 -6.40
CA THR A 67 -12.20 -19.06 -5.40
C THR A 67 -11.23 -19.02 -4.18
N PRO A 68 -10.73 -20.15 -3.62
CA PRO A 68 -9.89 -20.14 -2.43
C PRO A 68 -8.57 -19.38 -2.59
N ARG A 69 -7.96 -19.44 -3.79
CA ARG A 69 -6.64 -18.82 -4.03
C ARG A 69 -6.69 -17.30 -3.95
N TYR A 70 -7.72 -16.69 -4.55
CA TYR A 70 -7.89 -15.25 -4.51
C TYR A 70 -8.38 -14.77 -3.15
N ILE A 71 -9.18 -15.57 -2.44
CA ILE A 71 -9.67 -15.24 -1.09
C ILE A 71 -8.51 -15.08 -0.10
N ALA A 72 -7.50 -15.96 -0.15
CA ALA A 72 -6.33 -15.85 0.73
C ALA A 72 -5.56 -14.54 0.49
N ALA A 73 -5.26 -14.23 -0.78
CA ALA A 73 -4.58 -12.99 -1.16
C ALA A 73 -5.41 -11.74 -0.82
N PHE A 74 -6.72 -11.77 -1.11
CA PHE A 74 -7.67 -10.71 -0.79
C PHE A 74 -7.72 -10.43 0.71
N THR A 75 -7.82 -11.48 1.53
CA THR A 75 -7.86 -11.38 2.99
C THR A 75 -6.56 -10.77 3.52
N ALA A 76 -5.41 -11.27 3.05
CA ALA A 76 -4.10 -10.73 3.44
C ALA A 76 -3.96 -9.24 3.08
N LEU A 77 -4.39 -8.84 1.87
CA LEU A 77 -4.36 -7.44 1.45
C LEU A 77 -5.32 -6.55 2.24
N LYS A 78 -6.51 -7.05 2.61
CA LYS A 78 -7.42 -6.30 3.50
C LYS A 78 -6.83 -6.08 4.89
N THR A 79 -6.22 -7.11 5.48
CA THR A 79 -5.54 -6.99 6.77
C THR A 79 -4.35 -6.03 6.67
N CYS A 80 -3.59 -6.08 5.58
CA CYS A 80 -2.49 -5.16 5.31
C CYS A 80 -2.99 -3.71 5.24
N GLY A 81 -4.04 -3.43 4.45
CA GLY A 81 -4.64 -2.11 4.33
C GLY A 81 -5.15 -1.56 5.67
N ALA A 82 -5.76 -2.40 6.50
CA ALA A 82 -6.18 -2.01 7.85
C ALA A 82 -4.98 -1.65 8.75
N GLY A 83 -3.91 -2.45 8.72
CA GLY A 83 -2.68 -2.17 9.47
C GLY A 83 -2.00 -0.87 9.03
N LEU A 84 -1.95 -0.61 7.72
CA LEU A 84 -1.43 0.65 7.18
C LEU A 84 -2.29 1.86 7.61
N GLY A 85 -3.62 1.70 7.65
CA GLY A 85 -4.53 2.72 8.17
C GLY A 85 -4.24 3.05 9.64
N VAL A 86 -4.10 2.04 10.50
CA VAL A 86 -3.74 2.22 11.92
C VAL A 86 -2.39 2.92 12.07
N ALA A 87 -1.39 2.56 11.26
CA ALA A 87 -0.08 3.21 11.28
C ALA A 87 -0.18 4.70 10.90
N LEU A 88 -0.96 5.01 9.86
CA LEU A 88 -1.19 6.39 9.41
C LEU A 88 -1.93 7.22 10.47
N ASP A 89 -2.96 6.67 11.10
CA ASP A 89 -3.70 7.35 12.16
C ASP A 89 -2.80 7.63 13.37
N SER A 90 -1.96 6.66 13.76
CA SER A 90 -0.98 6.83 14.85
C SER A 90 0.01 7.97 14.58
N LEU A 91 0.47 8.11 13.32
CA LEU A 91 1.37 9.20 12.93
C LEU A 91 0.69 10.58 12.97
N ARG A 92 -0.60 10.64 12.66
CA ARG A 92 -1.40 11.87 12.72
C ARG A 92 -1.73 12.28 14.15
N GLU A 93 -2.04 11.30 15.01
CA GLU A 93 -2.25 11.53 16.44
C GLU A 93 -0.98 12.04 17.12
N SER A 94 0.21 11.59 16.70
CA SER A 94 1.49 12.10 17.19
C SER A 94 1.76 13.57 16.83
N GLU A 95 1.09 14.13 15.82
CA GLU A 95 1.22 15.53 15.41
C GLU A 95 0.30 16.46 16.23
N ALA A 96 -0.83 15.95 16.72
CA ALA A 96 -1.83 16.71 17.47
C ALA A 96 -1.31 17.32 18.80
N PRO A 97 -0.50 16.64 19.64
CA PRO A 97 -0.02 17.23 20.89
C PRO A 97 1.09 18.29 20.69
N ALA A 98 1.77 18.31 19.54
CA ALA A 98 2.83 19.28 19.27
C ALA A 98 2.31 20.69 18.95
N ARG A 99 1.03 20.84 18.59
CA ARG A 99 0.42 22.13 18.18
C ARG A 99 -0.38 22.84 19.29
N VAL A 100 -0.49 22.27 20.49
CA VAL A 100 -1.31 22.83 21.59
C VAL A 100 -0.49 23.68 22.59
N LEU A 101 0.83 23.80 22.39
CA LEU A 101 1.73 24.57 23.27
C LEU A 101 2.43 25.74 22.55
N ASN A 102 1.68 26.60 21.86
CA ASN A 102 2.16 27.93 21.43
C ASN A 102 1.06 28.98 21.58
#